data_AF-A0A416G6E6-F1
#
_entry.id   AF-A0A416G6E6-F1
#
_cell.length_a   1.000
_cell.length_b   1.000
_cell.length_c   1.000
_cell.angle_alpha   90.00
_cell.angle_beta   90.00
_cell.angle_gamma   90.00
#
_symmetry.space_group_name_H-M   'P 1'
#
loop_
_entity.id
_entity.type
_entity.pdbx_description
1 polymer ?
#
loop_
_entity_poly.entity_id
_entity_poly.type
_entity_poly.pdbx_seq_one_letter_code
_entity_poly.pdbx_strand_id
1 'polypeptide(L)'
;MVFAYPKICYIPSERNFVAGVPNFNKYNEGNNVLLYFAYDWSEAKEEIKKLDISNLLNRKVSYENINDKDYIFDNGSKLLLTNASSGVQSVLPLCQTIIYMLSNLYQKQRALSPSKEMAKKDFATEMIMVANRIANGENISNFKKHSNRLISIFKILESFDVKVINKLSDLSPRDLSHNIYEAVHAMDQLFNYHFTQLFIEEPEQNLFPDTQQEFVYWLLEMMQNGKDHAAIITTHSPYILFALNNCMMGGLVRDNIPEEETSDFPSHSAWIKPKLISVFELDNGTLRCVQDEDGIIEDNYLNKAYKKNSEEYLELLNYYEDEE
;
A
#
# COMPACT_ATOMS: atom_id res chain seq x y z
N MET A 1 9.37 -8.43 -12.46
CA MET A 1 9.95 -7.17 -11.94
C MET A 1 11.15 -7.55 -11.07
N VAL A 2 12.32 -6.94 -11.27
CA VAL A 2 13.60 -7.60 -10.95
C VAL A 2 14.35 -6.98 -9.74
N PHE A 3 14.12 -5.71 -9.45
CA PHE A 3 14.23 -5.19 -8.08
C PHE A 3 12.85 -4.70 -7.69
N ALA A 4 12.28 -5.31 -6.65
CA ALA A 4 11.02 -4.86 -6.10
C ALA A 4 11.38 -3.96 -4.92
N TYR A 5 11.66 -2.68 -5.17
CA TYR A 5 11.94 -1.72 -4.09
C TYR A 5 10.61 -1.17 -3.55
N PRO A 6 10.19 -1.57 -2.33
CA PRO A 6 8.91 -1.14 -1.81
C PRO A 6 8.97 0.28 -1.26
N LYS A 7 7.88 1.03 -1.42
CA LYS A 7 7.55 2.08 -0.44
C LYS A 7 6.83 1.40 0.72
N ILE A 8 7.36 1.56 1.92
CA ILE A 8 6.71 1.11 3.15
C ILE A 8 5.95 2.31 3.72
N CYS A 9 4.71 2.09 4.14
CA CYS A 9 3.91 3.05 4.89
C CYS A 9 3.22 2.33 6.04
N TYR A 10 3.28 2.93 7.23
CA TYR A 10 2.61 2.44 8.41
C TYR A 10 1.56 3.47 8.86
N ILE A 11 0.35 2.99 9.10
CA ILE A 11 -0.80 3.80 9.50
C ILE A 11 -1.25 3.31 10.89
N PRO A 12 -1.02 4.09 11.96
CA PRO A 12 -1.38 3.71 13.33
C PRO A 12 -2.90 3.73 13.55
N SER A 13 -3.33 3.06 14.62
CA SER A 13 -4.70 3.14 15.12
C SER A 13 -5.07 4.60 15.49
N GLU A 14 -4.19 5.31 16.19
CA GLU A 14 -4.39 6.69 16.67
C GLU A 14 -4.17 7.78 15.60
N ARG A 15 -4.28 7.43 14.32
CA ARG A 15 -4.13 8.35 13.17
C ARG A 15 -5.02 9.58 13.23
N ASN A 16 -6.17 9.51 13.91
CA ASN A 16 -7.08 10.63 14.14
C ASN A 16 -6.40 11.79 14.90
N PHE A 17 -5.40 11.51 15.73
CA PHE A 17 -4.64 12.52 16.45
C PHE A 17 -3.94 13.51 15.51
N VAL A 18 -3.42 13.02 14.38
CA VAL A 18 -2.72 13.85 13.39
C VAL A 18 -3.68 14.84 12.72
N ALA A 19 -4.95 14.46 12.52
CA ALA A 19 -5.99 15.35 12.00
C ALA A 19 -6.53 16.32 13.06
N GLY A 20 -6.54 15.90 14.34
CA GLY A 20 -7.03 16.71 15.45
C GLY A 20 -6.07 17.81 15.92
N VAL A 21 -4.76 17.64 15.68
CA VAL A 21 -3.73 18.59 16.12
C VAL A 21 -3.20 19.45 14.95
N PRO A 22 -3.45 20.77 14.94
CA PRO A 22 -2.94 21.66 13.90
C PRO A 22 -1.40 21.62 13.80
N ASN A 23 -0.88 21.56 12.58
CA ASN A 23 0.57 21.54 12.32
C ASN A 23 1.32 20.42 13.07
N PHE A 24 0.70 19.26 13.29
CA PHE A 24 1.34 18.15 14.01
C PHE A 24 2.70 17.73 13.39
N ASN A 25 2.84 17.83 12.07
CA ASN A 25 4.10 17.59 11.36
C ASN A 25 5.25 18.55 11.71
N LYS A 26 5.01 19.69 12.39
CA LYS A 26 6.06 20.63 12.83
C LYS A 26 6.67 20.25 14.17
N TYR A 27 6.07 19.31 14.90
CA TYR A 27 6.62 18.81 16.14
C TYR A 27 7.74 17.82 15.82
N ASN A 28 8.99 18.23 16.03
CA ASN A 28 10.18 17.46 15.64
C ASN A 28 10.83 16.71 16.81
N GLU A 29 10.14 16.58 17.94
CA GLU A 29 10.69 15.94 19.13
C GLU A 29 10.20 14.49 19.25
N GLY A 30 11.09 13.55 18.92
CA GLY A 30 10.92 12.12 19.20
C GLY A 30 10.86 11.22 17.96
N ASN A 31 11.29 9.97 18.13
CA ASN A 31 11.07 8.91 17.14
C ASN A 31 9.78 8.17 17.50
N ASN A 32 8.64 8.73 17.08
CA ASN A 32 7.34 8.09 17.26
C ASN A 32 6.70 7.82 15.89
N VAL A 33 6.06 6.67 15.78
CA VAL A 33 5.35 6.19 14.61
C VAL A 33 4.25 7.16 14.15
N LEU A 34 3.57 7.83 15.08
CA LEU A 34 2.59 8.88 14.75
C LEU A 34 3.22 10.05 13.97
N LEU A 35 4.46 10.42 14.28
CA LEU A 35 5.15 11.50 13.58
C LEU A 35 5.54 11.09 12.15
N TYR A 36 5.97 9.83 11.96
CA TYR A 36 6.24 9.32 10.61
C TYR A 36 4.96 9.26 9.75
N PHE A 37 3.85 8.78 10.32
CA PHE A 37 2.56 8.84 9.64
C PHE A 37 2.14 10.29 9.32
N ALA A 38 2.40 11.23 10.22
CA ALA A 38 2.11 12.64 9.97
C ALA A 38 2.91 13.22 8.80
N TYR A 39 4.15 12.79 8.59
CA TYR A 39 4.93 13.16 7.42
C TYR A 39 4.35 12.56 6.14
N ASP A 40 4.06 11.26 6.13
CA ASP A 40 3.45 10.58 4.98
C ASP A 40 2.08 11.22 4.61
N TRP A 41 1.23 11.53 5.59
CA TRP A 41 -0.04 12.21 5.35
C TRP A 41 0.15 13.66 4.89
N SER A 42 1.18 14.37 5.39
CA SER A 42 1.52 15.72 4.92
C SER A 42 1.92 15.71 3.44
N GLU A 43 2.70 14.72 2.99
CA GLU A 43 3.03 14.54 1.57
C GLU A 43 1.77 14.26 0.74
N ALA A 44 0.92 13.35 1.22
CA ALA A 44 -0.34 13.02 0.56
C ALA A 44 -1.27 14.25 0.42
N LYS A 45 -1.30 15.12 1.44
CA LYS A 45 -2.11 16.34 1.48
C LYS A 45 -1.69 17.40 0.47
N GLU A 46 -0.38 17.57 0.28
CA GLU A 46 0.15 18.52 -0.71
C GLU A 46 -0.24 18.11 -2.13
N GLU A 47 -0.29 16.82 -2.42
CA GLU A 47 -0.65 16.28 -3.74
C GLU A 47 -2.17 16.17 -3.93
N ILE A 48 -2.91 15.80 -2.88
CA ILE A 48 -4.35 15.56 -2.92
C ILE A 48 -5.07 16.70 -2.19
N LYS A 49 -5.06 17.89 -2.78
CA LYS A 49 -5.68 19.08 -2.16
C LYS A 49 -7.21 19.02 -2.10
N LYS A 50 -7.84 18.11 -2.85
CA LYS A 50 -9.28 17.87 -2.87
C LYS A 50 -9.53 16.38 -2.87
N LEU A 51 -10.47 15.92 -2.05
CA LEU A 51 -10.86 14.52 -2.00
C LEU A 51 -12.35 14.40 -1.70
N ASP A 52 -13.06 13.60 -2.49
CA ASP A 52 -14.43 13.19 -2.16
C ASP A 52 -14.38 11.88 -1.36
N ILE A 53 -14.98 11.88 -0.18
CA ILE A 53 -15.05 10.69 0.70
C ILE A 53 -16.50 10.24 0.88
N SER A 54 -17.40 10.66 -0.01
CA SER A 54 -18.83 10.44 0.15
C SER A 54 -19.21 8.97 0.09
N ASN A 55 -18.60 8.20 -0.83
CA ASN A 55 -18.87 6.78 -0.98
C ASN A 55 -18.47 6.00 0.27
N LEU A 56 -17.27 6.28 0.81
CA LEU A 56 -16.75 5.61 2.01
C LEU A 56 -17.63 5.85 3.24
N LEU A 57 -18.14 7.08 3.41
CA LEU A 57 -18.94 7.45 4.58
C LEU A 57 -20.45 7.29 4.37
N ASN A 58 -20.88 6.88 3.17
CA ASN A 58 -22.29 6.84 2.75
C ASN A 58 -23.05 8.15 3.06
N ARG A 59 -22.39 9.30 2.87
CA ARG A 59 -22.96 10.64 3.06
C ARG A 59 -22.16 11.68 2.29
N LYS A 60 -22.77 12.79 1.89
CA LYS A 60 -22.12 13.82 1.09
C LYS A 60 -21.06 14.59 1.88
N VAL A 61 -19.81 14.14 1.78
CA VAL A 61 -18.66 14.72 2.50
C VAL A 61 -17.47 14.81 1.56
N SER A 62 -16.91 16.01 1.47
CA SER A 62 -15.68 16.25 0.71
C SER A 62 -14.69 17.06 1.52
N TYR A 63 -13.43 16.95 1.13
CA TYR A 63 -12.29 17.61 1.73
C TYR A 63 -11.65 18.59 0.75
N GLU A 64 -11.18 19.72 1.25
CA GLU A 64 -10.33 20.66 0.52
C GLU A 64 -9.27 21.29 1.43
N ASN A 65 -8.03 21.30 0.98
CA ASN A 65 -6.97 22.12 1.56
C ASN A 65 -6.97 23.52 0.91
N ILE A 66 -7.22 24.56 1.72
CA ILE A 66 -7.24 25.95 1.25
C ILE A 66 -6.31 26.78 2.13
N ASN A 67 -5.23 27.32 1.55
CA ASN A 67 -4.24 28.13 2.26
C ASN A 67 -3.69 27.42 3.52
N ASP A 68 -3.24 26.18 3.37
CA ASP A 68 -2.70 25.32 4.45
C ASP A 68 -3.70 25.03 5.59
N LYS A 69 -4.99 25.19 5.31
CA LYS A 69 -6.07 24.81 6.24
C LYS A 69 -6.93 23.71 5.64
N ASP A 70 -7.12 22.68 6.45
CA ASP A 70 -7.92 21.52 6.12
C ASP A 70 -9.40 21.78 6.40
N TYR A 71 -10.21 21.83 5.35
CA TYR A 71 -11.65 22.02 5.43
C TYR A 71 -12.39 20.75 5.02
N ILE A 72 -13.48 20.49 5.73
CA ILE A 72 -14.49 19.49 5.39
C ILE A 72 -15.76 20.22 4.98
N PHE A 73 -16.36 19.75 3.89
CA PHE A 73 -17.68 20.17 3.41
C PHE A 73 -18.64 19.01 3.59
N ASP A 74 -19.46 19.11 4.64
CA ASP A 74 -20.42 18.09 5.06
C ASP A 74 -21.83 18.58 4.75
N ASN A 75 -22.50 17.96 3.78
CA ASN A 75 -23.79 18.42 3.23
C ASN A 75 -23.79 19.92 2.83
N GLY A 76 -22.64 20.42 2.35
CA GLY A 76 -22.44 21.81 1.95
C GLY A 76 -22.05 22.78 3.08
N SER A 77 -22.08 22.33 4.34
CA SER A 77 -21.57 23.11 5.47
C SER A 77 -20.05 22.99 5.56
N LYS A 78 -19.37 24.14 5.57
CA LYS A 78 -17.90 24.21 5.66
C LYS A 78 -17.46 24.26 7.12
N LEU A 79 -16.60 23.34 7.51
CA LEU A 79 -15.98 23.30 8.84
C LEU A 79 -14.48 23.00 8.74
N LEU A 80 -13.72 23.35 9.77
CA LEU A 80 -12.33 22.91 9.91
C LEU A 80 -12.30 21.42 10.23
N LEU A 81 -11.31 20.69 9.71
CA LEU A 81 -11.12 19.26 10.00
C LEU A 81 -11.02 18.98 11.51
N THR A 82 -10.38 19.87 12.27
CA THR A 82 -10.27 19.78 13.74
C THR A 82 -11.62 19.83 14.46
N ASN A 83 -12.66 20.36 13.79
CA ASN A 83 -14.02 20.45 14.32
C ASN A 83 -14.95 19.38 13.71
N ALA A 84 -14.44 18.51 12.84
CA ALA A 84 -15.20 17.40 12.27
C ALA A 84 -15.36 16.26 13.29
N SER A 85 -16.24 15.31 13.00
CA SER A 85 -16.40 14.12 13.84
C SER A 85 -15.12 13.28 13.84
N SER A 86 -14.91 12.51 14.92
CA SER A 86 -13.76 11.60 15.05
C SER A 86 -13.65 10.61 13.89
N GLY A 87 -14.79 10.16 13.34
CA GLY A 87 -14.82 9.32 12.14
C GLY A 87 -14.22 10.00 10.90
N VAL A 88 -14.51 11.29 10.65
CA VAL A 88 -13.89 12.04 9.54
C VAL A 88 -12.40 12.26 9.79
N GLN A 89 -12.06 12.63 11.02
CA GLN A 89 -10.66 12.82 11.44
C GLN A 89 -9.84 11.53 11.34
N SER A 90 -10.49 10.36 11.44
CA SER A 90 -9.87 9.04 11.29
C SER A 90 -9.76 8.59 9.83
N VAL A 91 -10.85 8.74 9.05
CA VAL A 91 -10.92 8.21 7.67
C VAL A 91 -10.14 9.05 6.68
N LEU A 92 -10.10 10.38 6.84
CA LEU A 92 -9.45 11.25 5.86
C LEU A 92 -7.93 11.00 5.79
N PRO A 93 -7.17 11.00 6.90
CA PRO A 93 -5.75 10.68 6.86
C PRO A 93 -5.45 9.27 6.36
N LEU A 94 -6.31 8.30 6.72
CA LEU A 94 -6.21 6.92 6.26
C LEU A 94 -6.32 6.86 4.72
N CYS A 95 -7.43 7.35 4.17
CA CYS A 95 -7.70 7.23 2.75
C CYS A 95 -6.78 8.09 1.88
N GLN A 96 -6.53 9.34 2.28
CA GLN A 96 -5.66 10.24 1.52
C GLN A 96 -4.23 9.69 1.43
N THR A 97 -3.71 9.15 2.55
CA THR A 97 -2.38 8.50 2.56
C THR A 97 -2.38 7.25 1.67
N ILE A 98 -3.39 6.38 1.77
CA ILE A 98 -3.48 5.18 0.92
C ILE A 98 -3.55 5.54 -0.57
N ILE A 99 -4.38 6.52 -0.97
CA ILE A 99 -4.48 6.98 -2.36
C ILE A 99 -3.11 7.45 -2.86
N TYR A 100 -2.44 8.28 -2.06
CA TYR A 100 -1.11 8.76 -2.41
C TYR A 100 -0.12 7.60 -2.58
N MET A 101 -0.10 6.68 -1.63
CA MET A 101 0.85 5.56 -1.59
C MET A 101 0.58 4.50 -2.65
N LEU A 102 -0.66 4.30 -3.09
CA LEU A 102 -1.01 3.29 -4.10
C LEU A 102 -1.03 3.87 -5.52
N SER A 103 -1.27 5.17 -5.69
CA SER A 103 -1.44 5.80 -7.02
C SER A 103 -0.46 6.95 -7.26
N ASN A 104 -0.63 8.09 -6.58
CA ASN A 104 0.08 9.34 -6.93
C ASN A 104 1.60 9.20 -6.84
N LEU A 105 2.12 8.41 -5.90
CA LEU A 105 3.55 8.17 -5.71
C LEU A 105 4.24 7.65 -6.97
N TYR A 106 3.53 6.91 -7.83
CA TYR A 106 4.08 6.30 -9.03
C TYR A 106 3.92 7.15 -10.29
N GLN A 107 3.22 8.28 -10.21
CA GLN A 107 3.00 9.17 -11.34
C GLN A 107 4.18 10.13 -11.56
N LYS A 108 5.04 10.30 -10.55
CA LYS A 108 6.21 11.18 -10.59
C LYS A 108 7.48 10.39 -10.36
N GLN A 109 8.59 10.88 -10.93
CA GLN A 109 9.91 10.33 -10.63
C GLN A 109 10.24 10.60 -9.16
N ARG A 110 10.76 9.58 -8.46
CA ARG A 110 11.12 9.70 -7.06
C ARG A 110 12.21 10.76 -6.88
N ALA A 111 11.97 11.73 -5.99
CA ALA A 111 13.01 12.67 -5.57
C ALA A 111 14.09 11.93 -4.77
N LEU A 112 15.33 12.00 -5.25
CA LEU A 112 16.49 11.47 -4.55
C LEU A 112 17.19 12.58 -3.77
N SER A 113 17.95 12.22 -2.74
CA SER A 113 18.84 13.21 -2.10
C SER A 113 19.86 13.70 -3.11
N PRO A 114 20.35 14.95 -3.01
CA PRO A 114 21.34 15.49 -3.95
C PRO A 114 22.56 14.59 -4.12
N SER A 115 23.01 13.95 -3.02
CA SER A 115 24.10 12.98 -3.02
C SER A 115 23.78 11.70 -3.82
N LYS A 116 22.57 11.15 -3.69
CA LYS A 116 22.14 9.96 -4.43
C LYS A 116 21.94 10.26 -5.90
N GLU A 117 21.37 11.43 -6.21
CA GLU A 117 21.17 11.89 -7.59
C GLU A 117 22.51 12.12 -8.29
N MET A 118 23.45 12.78 -7.62
CA MET A 118 24.81 12.97 -8.13
C MET A 118 25.51 11.61 -8.36
N ALA A 119 25.47 10.70 -7.37
CA ALA A 119 26.07 9.38 -7.52
C ALA A 119 25.46 8.56 -8.67
N LYS A 120 24.13 8.63 -8.85
CA LYS A 120 23.40 8.00 -9.96
C LYS A 120 23.89 8.55 -11.30
N LYS A 121 23.96 9.88 -11.43
CA LYS A 121 24.40 10.56 -12.65
C LYS A 121 25.86 10.31 -13.00
N ASP A 122 26.75 10.38 -12.01
CA ASP A 122 28.18 10.16 -12.18
C ASP A 122 28.46 8.74 -12.65
N PHE A 123 27.81 7.75 -12.02
CA PHE A 123 27.90 6.36 -12.43
C PHE A 123 27.41 6.13 -13.87
N ALA A 124 26.21 6.62 -14.20
CA ALA A 124 25.64 6.46 -15.53
C ALA A 124 26.54 7.10 -16.60
N THR A 125 27.02 8.32 -16.35
CA THR A 125 27.91 9.05 -17.27
C THR A 125 29.22 8.31 -17.49
N GLU A 126 29.86 7.82 -16.42
CA GLU A 126 31.10 7.06 -16.48
C GLU A 126 30.92 5.77 -17.30
N MET A 127 29.88 4.98 -17.01
CA MET A 127 29.65 3.70 -17.69
C MET A 127 29.24 3.87 -19.16
N ILE A 128 28.40 4.86 -19.47
CA ILE A 128 28.02 5.18 -20.85
C ILE A 128 29.25 5.64 -21.64
N MET A 129 30.16 6.42 -21.04
CA MET A 129 31.42 6.79 -21.68
C MET A 129 32.27 5.56 -22.00
N VAL A 130 32.38 4.61 -21.06
CA VAL A 130 33.10 3.34 -21.28
C VAL A 130 32.44 2.54 -22.42
N ALA A 131 31.12 2.38 -22.40
CA ALA A 131 30.37 1.65 -23.42
C ALA A 131 30.57 2.24 -24.83
N ASN A 132 30.50 3.57 -24.96
CA ASN A 132 30.72 4.28 -26.22
C ASN A 132 32.13 4.09 -26.76
N ARG A 133 33.15 4.21 -25.89
CA ARG A 133 34.55 4.05 -26.31
C ARG A 133 34.87 2.63 -26.78
N ILE A 134 34.29 1.63 -26.11
CA ILE A 134 34.38 0.23 -26.54
C ILE A 134 33.69 0.04 -27.90
N ALA A 135 32.50 0.62 -28.09
CA ALA A 135 31.78 0.56 -29.36
C ALA A 135 32.57 1.22 -30.52
N ASN A 136 33.31 2.29 -30.22
CA ASN A 136 34.16 3.00 -31.18
C ASN A 136 35.50 2.29 -31.47
N GLY A 137 35.71 1.08 -30.94
CA GLY A 137 36.87 0.23 -31.26
C GLY A 137 38.10 0.45 -30.38
N GLU A 138 37.98 1.13 -29.24
CA GLU A 138 39.09 1.22 -28.28
C GLU A 138 39.41 -0.15 -27.65
N ASN A 139 40.70 -0.40 -27.41
CA ASN A 139 41.15 -1.67 -26.83
C ASN A 139 40.64 -1.86 -25.39
N ILE A 140 40.06 -3.03 -25.11
CA ILE A 140 39.53 -3.43 -23.80
C ILE A 140 40.55 -3.27 -22.67
N SER A 141 41.86 -3.43 -22.95
CA SER A 141 42.94 -3.24 -21.97
C SER A 141 42.92 -1.86 -21.30
N ASN A 142 42.42 -0.83 -22.01
CA ASN A 142 42.34 0.54 -21.50
C ASN A 142 41.30 0.70 -20.37
N PHE A 143 40.36 -0.26 -20.25
CA PHE A 143 39.28 -0.24 -19.26
C PHE A 143 39.51 -1.17 -18.07
N LYS A 144 40.74 -1.70 -17.90
CA LYS A 144 41.09 -2.61 -16.78
C LYS A 144 40.72 -2.04 -15.41
N LYS A 145 40.78 -0.72 -15.22
CA LYS A 145 40.37 -0.04 -13.97
C LYS A 145 38.88 -0.21 -13.64
N HIS A 146 38.01 -0.41 -14.63
CA HIS A 146 36.56 -0.62 -14.45
C HIS A 146 36.18 -2.11 -14.40
N SER A 147 37.12 -3.02 -14.68
CA SER A 147 36.87 -4.46 -14.80
C SER A 147 36.14 -5.04 -13.58
N ASN A 148 36.70 -4.85 -12.38
CA ASN A 148 36.12 -5.43 -11.16
C ASN A 148 34.72 -4.89 -10.88
N ARG A 149 34.50 -3.60 -11.12
CA ARG A 149 33.21 -2.95 -10.91
C ARG A 149 32.15 -3.50 -11.88
N LEU A 150 32.47 -3.60 -13.17
CA LEU A 150 31.58 -4.14 -14.19
C LEU A 150 31.26 -5.62 -13.95
N ILE A 151 32.27 -6.44 -13.61
CA ILE A 151 32.07 -7.85 -13.26
C ILE A 151 31.09 -7.99 -12.09
N SER A 152 31.28 -7.21 -11.01
CA SER A 152 30.39 -7.26 -9.86
C SER A 152 28.97 -6.81 -10.21
N ILE A 153 28.82 -5.73 -10.99
CA ILE A 153 27.51 -5.23 -11.43
C ILE A 153 26.81 -6.28 -12.29
N PHE A 154 27.49 -6.86 -13.28
CA PHE A 154 26.89 -7.86 -14.16
C PHE A 154 26.50 -9.13 -13.42
N LYS A 155 27.25 -9.52 -12.37
CA LYS A 155 26.86 -10.62 -11.49
C LYS A 155 25.61 -10.31 -10.68
N ILE A 156 25.49 -9.09 -10.14
CA ILE A 156 24.27 -8.65 -9.44
C ILE A 156 23.08 -8.60 -10.39
N LEU A 157 23.33 -8.30 -11.66
CA LEU A 157 22.32 -8.11 -12.70
C LEU A 157 22.14 -9.33 -13.62
N GLU A 158 22.62 -10.52 -13.25
CA GLU A 158 22.53 -11.74 -14.08
C GLU A 158 21.10 -12.02 -14.59
N SER A 159 20.08 -11.65 -13.81
CA SER A 159 18.68 -11.83 -14.14
C SER A 159 18.06 -10.73 -15.03
N PHE A 160 18.84 -9.80 -15.61
CA PHE A 160 18.33 -8.56 -16.25
C PHE A 160 18.76 -8.36 -17.71
N ASP A 161 18.71 -9.39 -18.56
CA ASP A 161 19.29 -9.36 -19.92
C ASP A 161 20.79 -8.97 -19.97
N VAL A 162 21.43 -8.85 -18.80
CA VAL A 162 22.85 -8.57 -18.61
C VAL A 162 23.59 -9.89 -18.46
N LYS A 163 24.46 -10.17 -19.43
CA LYS A 163 25.33 -11.34 -19.47
C LYS A 163 26.41 -11.25 -18.39
N VAL A 164 26.54 -12.30 -17.58
CA VAL A 164 27.62 -12.43 -16.60
C VAL A 164 28.96 -12.66 -17.29
N ILE A 165 29.99 -12.01 -16.77
CA ILE A 165 31.37 -12.16 -17.25
C ILE A 165 32.32 -12.38 -16.07
N ASN A 166 33.42 -13.08 -16.31
CA ASN A 166 34.56 -13.18 -15.38
C ASN A 166 35.71 -12.26 -15.80
N LYS A 167 35.78 -11.91 -17.08
CA LYS A 167 36.73 -10.95 -17.67
C LYS A 167 36.03 -10.13 -18.74
N LEU A 168 36.49 -8.90 -18.98
CA LEU A 168 35.93 -8.04 -20.03
C LEU A 168 36.06 -8.64 -21.44
N SER A 169 37.05 -9.51 -21.66
CA SER A 169 37.26 -10.21 -22.93
C SER A 169 36.26 -11.34 -23.20
N ASP A 170 35.41 -11.69 -22.23
CA ASP A 170 34.44 -12.80 -22.37
C ASP A 170 33.31 -12.45 -23.37
N LEU A 171 33.12 -11.16 -23.66
CA LEU A 171 32.15 -10.66 -24.64
C LEU A 171 32.86 -9.93 -25.78
N SER A 172 32.25 -9.94 -26.97
CA SER A 172 32.71 -9.08 -28.07
C SER A 172 32.58 -7.61 -27.67
N PRO A 173 33.37 -6.68 -28.24
CA PRO A 173 33.25 -5.24 -27.91
C PRO A 173 31.82 -4.70 -28.06
N ARG A 174 31.11 -5.14 -29.10
CA ARG A 174 29.71 -4.76 -29.33
C ARG A 174 28.79 -5.30 -28.23
N ASP A 175 28.92 -6.59 -27.90
CA ASP A 175 28.11 -7.20 -26.85
C ASP A 175 28.43 -6.61 -25.49
N LEU A 176 29.71 -6.35 -25.18
CA LEU A 176 30.13 -5.74 -23.92
C LEU A 176 29.55 -4.33 -23.79
N SER A 177 29.61 -3.52 -24.85
CA SER A 177 29.01 -2.18 -24.87
C SER A 177 27.50 -2.25 -24.61
N HIS A 178 26.78 -3.11 -25.33
CA HIS A 178 25.34 -3.33 -25.11
C HIS A 178 25.05 -3.80 -23.68
N ASN A 179 25.83 -4.73 -23.14
CA ASN A 179 25.71 -5.24 -21.78
C ASN A 179 25.88 -4.14 -20.73
N ILE A 180 26.79 -3.18 -20.97
CA ILE A 180 26.96 -2.01 -20.10
C ILE A 180 25.72 -1.11 -20.16
N TYR A 181 25.13 -0.88 -21.34
CA TYR A 181 23.89 -0.11 -21.46
C TYR A 181 22.73 -0.75 -20.71
N GLU A 182 22.53 -2.06 -20.87
CA GLU A 182 21.51 -2.80 -20.13
C GLU A 182 21.74 -2.72 -18.62
N ALA A 183 22.99 -2.83 -18.18
CA ALA A 183 23.32 -2.69 -16.77
C ALA A 183 23.03 -1.29 -16.22
N VAL A 184 23.36 -0.22 -16.97
CA VAL A 184 23.04 1.16 -16.57
C VAL A 184 21.53 1.36 -16.50
N HIS A 185 20.78 0.86 -17.49
CA HIS A 185 19.32 0.94 -17.50
C HIS A 185 18.69 0.18 -16.32
N ALA A 186 19.13 -1.05 -16.05
CA ALA A 186 18.67 -1.84 -14.91
C ALA A 186 19.00 -1.16 -13.57
N MET A 187 20.18 -0.54 -13.44
CA MET A 187 20.54 0.21 -12.24
C MET A 187 19.75 1.51 -12.07
N ASP A 188 19.24 2.12 -13.15
CA ASP A 188 18.36 3.28 -13.03
C ASP A 188 17.08 2.93 -12.27
N GLN A 189 16.53 1.74 -12.52
CA GLN A 189 15.30 1.25 -11.91
C GLN A 189 15.43 1.04 -10.40
N LEU A 190 16.63 0.74 -9.87
CA LEU A 190 16.89 0.57 -8.43
C LEU A 190 16.46 1.77 -7.57
N PHE A 191 16.41 2.96 -8.17
CA PHE A 191 16.11 4.18 -7.44
C PHE A 191 14.61 4.45 -7.31
N ASN A 192 13.77 3.76 -8.08
CA ASN A 192 12.32 3.99 -8.11
C ASN A 192 11.57 3.02 -7.20
N TYR A 193 10.43 3.47 -6.67
CA TYR A 193 9.50 2.57 -6.01
C TYR A 193 8.74 1.76 -7.06
N HIS A 194 8.49 0.50 -6.74
CA HIS A 194 7.87 -0.46 -7.65
C HIS A 194 6.46 -0.84 -7.21
N PHE A 195 6.30 -1.02 -5.90
CA PHE A 195 5.06 -1.37 -5.22
C PHE A 195 5.09 -0.82 -3.79
N THR A 196 3.95 -0.90 -3.12
CA THR A 196 3.74 -0.35 -1.77
C THR A 196 3.42 -1.49 -0.83
N GLN A 197 4.03 -1.47 0.35
CA GLN A 197 3.67 -2.30 1.49
C GLN A 197 3.01 -1.41 2.54
N LEU A 198 1.71 -1.62 2.75
CA LEU A 198 0.92 -0.93 3.75
C LEU A 198 0.86 -1.77 5.03
N PHE A 199 1.04 -1.13 6.18
CA PHE A 199 0.76 -1.70 7.50
C PHE A 199 -0.31 -0.82 8.13
N ILE A 200 -1.52 -1.34 8.30
CA ILE A 200 -2.69 -0.58 8.74
C ILE A 200 -3.18 -1.18 10.05
N GLU A 201 -3.06 -0.43 11.13
CA GLU A 201 -3.55 -0.86 12.43
C GLU A 201 -4.96 -0.34 12.69
N GLU A 202 -5.85 -1.27 13.09
CA GLU A 202 -7.23 -1.01 13.47
C GLU A 202 -7.91 0.05 12.59
N PRO A 203 -8.05 -0.19 11.26
CA PRO A 203 -8.71 0.76 10.37
C PRO A 203 -10.17 1.02 10.81
N GLU A 204 -10.79 0.13 11.58
CA GLU A 204 -12.12 0.31 12.17
C GLU A 204 -12.19 1.38 13.27
N GLN A 205 -11.07 1.80 13.85
CA GLN A 205 -11.09 2.68 15.02
C GLN A 205 -11.75 4.04 14.67
N ASN A 206 -12.82 4.37 15.40
CA ASN A 206 -13.74 5.50 15.16
C ASN A 206 -14.65 5.40 13.92
N LEU A 207 -14.77 4.24 13.28
CA LEU A 207 -15.63 4.03 12.10
C LEU A 207 -16.87 3.20 12.46
N PHE A 208 -18.00 3.54 11.84
CA PHE A 208 -19.22 2.74 11.93
C PHE A 208 -19.09 1.43 11.11
N PRO A 209 -19.85 0.37 11.46
CA PRO A 209 -19.77 -0.93 10.78
C PRO A 209 -19.91 -0.88 9.25
N ASP A 210 -20.81 -0.06 8.74
CA ASP A 210 -21.03 0.17 7.30
C ASP A 210 -19.79 0.79 6.63
N THR A 211 -19.20 1.81 7.27
CA THR A 211 -17.97 2.46 6.79
C THR A 211 -16.78 1.48 6.77
N GLN A 212 -16.73 0.54 7.71
CA GLN A 212 -15.67 -0.47 7.76
C GLN A 212 -15.75 -1.43 6.56
N GLN A 213 -16.96 -1.83 6.17
CA GLN A 213 -17.18 -2.67 4.99
C GLN A 213 -16.80 -1.93 3.71
N GLU A 214 -17.28 -0.69 3.54
CA GLU A 214 -16.94 0.15 2.38
C GLU A 214 -15.44 0.40 2.28
N PHE A 215 -14.75 0.59 3.40
CA PHE A 215 -13.30 0.73 3.42
C PHE A 215 -12.57 -0.50 2.87
N VAL A 216 -13.01 -1.72 3.22
CA VAL A 216 -12.40 -2.96 2.70
C VAL A 216 -12.60 -3.08 1.19
N TYR A 217 -13.80 -2.81 0.70
CA TYR A 217 -14.10 -2.86 -0.73
C TYR A 217 -13.25 -1.86 -1.50
N TRP A 218 -13.26 -0.61 -1.03
CA TRP A 218 -12.47 0.46 -1.59
C TRP A 218 -10.96 0.15 -1.58
N LEU A 219 -10.41 -0.38 -0.49
CA LEU A 219 -8.99 -0.69 -0.39
C LEU A 219 -8.58 -1.77 -1.41
N LEU A 220 -9.35 -2.86 -1.49
CA LEU A 220 -9.06 -3.96 -2.42
C LEU A 220 -9.21 -3.51 -3.88
N GLU A 221 -10.21 -2.70 -4.20
CA GLU A 221 -10.35 -2.07 -5.52
C GLU A 221 -9.11 -1.21 -5.86
N MET A 222 -8.66 -0.36 -4.94
CA MET A 222 -7.48 0.49 -5.13
C MET A 222 -6.18 -0.29 -5.33
N MET A 223 -6.04 -1.45 -4.69
CA MET A 223 -4.88 -2.32 -4.86
C MET A 223 -4.85 -3.01 -6.23
N GLN A 224 -5.98 -3.12 -6.93
CA GLN A 224 -6.09 -3.73 -8.25
C GLN A 224 -5.72 -2.77 -9.40
N ASN A 225 -4.60 -2.07 -9.27
CA ASN A 225 -4.13 -1.07 -10.24
C ASN A 225 -2.98 -1.58 -11.15
N GLY A 226 -2.72 -2.88 -11.15
CA GLY A 226 -1.68 -3.53 -11.95
C GLY A 226 -0.28 -3.55 -11.30
N LYS A 227 -0.13 -3.06 -10.08
CA LYS A 227 1.09 -3.21 -9.27
C LYS A 227 0.89 -4.26 -8.19
N ASP A 228 1.99 -4.92 -7.82
CA ASP A 228 2.02 -5.96 -6.78
C ASP A 228 2.04 -5.35 -5.36
N HIS A 229 1.06 -4.50 -5.05
CA HIS A 229 0.88 -3.92 -3.72
C HIS A 229 0.59 -5.01 -2.68
N ALA A 230 1.00 -4.76 -1.43
CA ALA A 230 0.69 -5.62 -0.30
C ALA A 230 0.18 -4.79 0.88
N ALA A 231 -0.74 -5.35 1.65
CA ALA A 231 -1.26 -4.74 2.87
C ALA A 231 -1.29 -5.77 4.00
N ILE A 232 -0.85 -5.35 5.18
CA ILE A 232 -1.02 -6.07 6.44
C ILE A 232 -1.98 -5.24 7.30
N ILE A 233 -3.07 -5.84 7.73
CA ILE A 233 -4.11 -5.19 8.51
C ILE A 233 -4.24 -5.91 9.84
N THR A 234 -4.18 -5.19 10.95
CA THR A 234 -4.61 -5.70 12.26
C THR A 234 -6.02 -5.21 12.53
N THR A 235 -6.88 -6.09 13.06
CA THR A 235 -8.28 -5.75 13.32
C THR A 235 -8.85 -6.60 14.45
N HIS A 236 -9.74 -5.98 15.20
CA HIS A 236 -10.65 -6.62 16.14
C HIS A 236 -12.10 -6.65 15.61
N SER A 237 -12.34 -6.18 14.38
CA SER A 237 -13.67 -6.03 13.82
C SER A 237 -14.14 -7.27 13.05
N PRO A 238 -15.28 -7.87 13.42
CA PRO A 238 -15.92 -8.88 12.59
C PRO A 238 -16.42 -8.30 11.26
N TYR A 239 -16.76 -7.01 11.18
CA TYR A 239 -17.27 -6.38 9.97
C TYR A 239 -16.21 -6.32 8.86
N ILE A 240 -14.95 -6.11 9.23
CA ILE A 240 -13.82 -6.19 8.28
C ILE A 240 -13.66 -7.63 7.78
N LEU A 241 -13.72 -8.63 8.67
CA LEU A 241 -13.63 -10.03 8.28
C LEU A 241 -14.79 -10.45 7.36
N PHE A 242 -16.03 -10.03 7.65
CA PHE A 242 -17.18 -10.30 6.78
C PHE A 242 -17.03 -9.65 5.41
N ALA A 243 -16.57 -8.39 5.35
CA ALA A 243 -16.31 -7.71 4.09
C ALA A 243 -15.23 -8.43 3.26
N LEU A 244 -14.12 -8.85 3.89
CA LEU A 244 -13.09 -9.67 3.23
C LEU A 244 -13.66 -10.99 2.71
N ASN A 245 -14.51 -11.65 3.51
CA ASN A 245 -15.15 -12.90 3.10
C ASN A 245 -16.05 -12.72 1.87
N ASN A 246 -16.81 -11.62 1.81
CA ASN A 246 -17.63 -11.28 0.64
C ASN A 246 -16.76 -11.08 -0.61
N CYS A 247 -15.60 -10.42 -0.49
CA CYS A 247 -14.67 -10.22 -1.60
C CYS A 247 -14.02 -11.53 -2.07
N MET A 248 -13.66 -12.41 -1.14
CA MET A 248 -13.07 -13.71 -1.44
C MET A 248 -14.09 -14.66 -2.09
N MET A 249 -15.30 -14.73 -1.55
CA MET A 249 -16.39 -15.52 -2.11
C MET A 249 -16.71 -15.05 -3.53
N GLY A 250 -16.82 -13.73 -3.75
CA GLY A 250 -16.98 -13.16 -5.07
C GLY A 250 -15.87 -13.58 -6.04
N GLY A 251 -14.62 -13.62 -5.59
CA GLY A 251 -13.49 -14.11 -6.39
C GLY A 251 -13.57 -15.59 -6.82
N LEU A 252 -14.28 -16.43 -6.05
CA LEU A 252 -14.54 -17.84 -6.39
C LEU A 252 -15.70 -17.99 -7.37
N VAL A 253 -16.77 -17.20 -7.19
CA VAL A 253 -18.02 -17.39 -7.93
C VAL A 253 -18.18 -16.48 -9.14
N ARG A 254 -17.32 -15.46 -9.33
CA ARG A 254 -17.46 -14.45 -10.39
C ARG A 254 -17.65 -15.02 -11.80
N ASP A 255 -16.99 -16.14 -12.11
CA ASP A 255 -17.03 -16.74 -13.45
C ASP A 255 -18.37 -17.47 -13.70
N ASN A 256 -19.18 -17.68 -12.64
CA ASN A 256 -20.51 -18.30 -12.68
C ASN A 256 -21.66 -17.29 -12.58
N ILE A 257 -21.38 -16.02 -12.27
CA ILE A 257 -22.39 -14.96 -12.15
C ILE A 257 -22.59 -14.32 -13.53
N PRO A 258 -23.84 -14.14 -14.00
CA PRO A 258 -24.11 -13.39 -15.23
C PRO A 258 -23.54 -11.97 -15.17
N GLU A 259 -22.94 -11.48 -16.26
CA GLU A 259 -22.35 -10.12 -16.29
C GLU A 259 -23.36 -9.03 -15.92
N GLU A 260 -24.63 -9.21 -16.30
CA GLU A 260 -25.73 -8.28 -16.00
C GLU A 260 -26.05 -8.19 -14.50
N GLU A 261 -25.81 -9.27 -13.74
CA GLU A 261 -26.09 -9.35 -12.29
C GLU A 261 -24.87 -8.99 -11.44
N THR A 262 -23.69 -8.86 -12.05
CA THR A 262 -22.44 -8.61 -11.31
C THR A 262 -22.47 -7.29 -10.54
N SER A 263 -23.05 -6.24 -11.12
CA SER A 263 -23.14 -4.92 -10.47
C SER A 263 -24.11 -4.88 -9.28
N ASP A 264 -24.96 -5.89 -9.10
CA ASP A 264 -25.91 -5.93 -7.99
C ASP A 264 -25.23 -6.22 -6.65
N PHE A 265 -24.00 -6.75 -6.69
CA PHE A 265 -23.20 -7.02 -5.51
C PHE A 265 -22.34 -5.80 -5.15
N PRO A 266 -22.47 -5.22 -3.94
CA PRO A 266 -21.67 -4.07 -3.53
C PRO A 266 -20.14 -4.32 -3.59
N SER A 267 -19.70 -5.56 -3.42
CA SER A 267 -18.29 -5.95 -3.41
C SER A 267 -17.67 -6.22 -4.79
N HIS A 268 -18.43 -6.12 -5.89
CA HIS A 268 -18.00 -6.63 -7.20
C HIS A 268 -16.68 -6.03 -7.71
N SER A 269 -16.40 -4.75 -7.46
CA SER A 269 -15.13 -4.10 -7.83
C SER A 269 -13.94 -4.59 -7.00
N ALA A 270 -14.21 -5.20 -5.85
CA ALA A 270 -13.25 -5.63 -4.85
C ALA A 270 -13.03 -7.15 -4.80
N TRP A 271 -13.63 -7.92 -5.71
CA TRP A 271 -13.51 -9.38 -5.72
C TRP A 271 -12.07 -9.83 -5.95
N ILE A 272 -11.61 -10.76 -5.12
CA ILE A 272 -10.21 -11.19 -5.08
C ILE A 272 -10.12 -12.70 -4.86
N LYS A 273 -9.13 -13.33 -5.50
CA LYS A 273 -8.92 -14.78 -5.34
C LYS A 273 -8.47 -15.09 -3.91
N PRO A 274 -9.09 -16.06 -3.20
CA PRO A 274 -8.75 -16.36 -1.81
C PRO A 274 -7.26 -16.64 -1.57
N LYS A 275 -6.57 -17.29 -2.52
CA LYS A 275 -5.12 -17.56 -2.46
C LYS A 275 -4.20 -16.33 -2.34
N LEU A 276 -4.73 -15.12 -2.58
CA LEU A 276 -3.99 -13.86 -2.46
C LEU A 276 -4.15 -13.23 -1.06
N ILE A 277 -5.01 -13.79 -0.22
CA ILE A 277 -5.30 -13.32 1.14
C ILE A 277 -4.91 -14.41 2.13
N SER A 278 -4.33 -14.00 3.24
CA SER A 278 -4.08 -14.87 4.38
C SER A 278 -4.60 -14.22 5.65
N VAL A 279 -5.43 -14.94 6.39
CA VAL A 279 -6.06 -14.45 7.62
C VAL A 279 -5.63 -15.33 8.79
N PHE A 280 -5.10 -14.69 9.83
CA PHE A 280 -4.61 -15.35 11.03
C PHE A 280 -5.22 -14.74 12.27
N GLU A 281 -5.49 -15.57 13.27
CA GLU A 281 -5.77 -15.14 14.63
C GLU A 281 -4.58 -15.45 15.54
N LEU A 282 -4.41 -14.64 16.59
CA LEU A 282 -3.44 -14.89 17.64
C LEU A 282 -4.08 -15.77 18.71
N ASP A 283 -3.57 -16.98 18.90
CA ASP A 283 -4.01 -17.93 19.92
C ASP A 283 -2.80 -18.43 20.72
N ASN A 284 -2.82 -18.18 22.04
CA ASN A 284 -1.77 -18.59 22.98
C ASN A 284 -0.33 -18.23 22.53
N GLY A 285 -0.14 -17.06 21.92
CA GLY A 285 1.16 -16.59 21.44
C GLY A 285 1.60 -17.20 20.11
N THR A 286 0.72 -17.94 19.44
CA THR A 286 0.95 -18.53 18.10
C THR A 286 -0.06 -17.98 17.10
N LEU A 287 0.33 -17.92 15.82
CA LEU A 287 -0.58 -17.56 14.73
C LEU A 287 -1.30 -18.81 14.22
N ARG A 288 -2.63 -18.78 14.21
CA ARG A 288 -3.49 -19.84 13.66
C ARG A 288 -4.21 -19.31 12.43
N CYS A 289 -4.13 -20.02 11.31
CA CYS A 289 -4.95 -19.68 10.13
C CYS A 289 -6.43 -19.97 10.42
N VAL A 290 -7.31 -19.06 10.00
CA VAL A 290 -8.77 -19.14 10.20
C VAL A 290 -9.55 -19.43 8.91
N GLN A 291 -8.84 -19.77 7.83
CA GLN A 291 -9.42 -20.09 6.54
C GLN A 291 -9.58 -21.60 6.35
N ASP A 292 -10.62 -22.01 5.62
CA ASP A 292 -10.86 -23.39 5.18
C ASP A 292 -10.03 -23.80 3.94
N GLU A 293 -10.35 -24.96 3.37
CA GLU A 293 -9.70 -25.49 2.16
C GLU A 293 -9.92 -24.62 0.92
N ASP A 294 -11.05 -23.90 0.84
CA ASP A 294 -11.38 -22.97 -0.25
C ASP A 294 -10.80 -21.56 -0.03
N GLY A 295 -10.21 -21.31 1.14
CA GLY A 295 -9.60 -20.04 1.54
C GLY A 295 -10.61 -19.04 2.13
N ILE A 296 -11.80 -19.49 2.49
CA ILE A 296 -12.89 -18.69 3.09
C ILE A 296 -12.76 -18.69 4.61
N ILE A 297 -13.13 -17.58 5.26
CA ILE A 297 -13.02 -17.43 6.72
C ILE A 297 -14.14 -18.24 7.39
N GLU A 298 -13.76 -19.14 8.30
CA GLU A 298 -14.67 -19.94 9.12
C GLU A 298 -14.85 -19.35 10.55
N ASP A 299 -15.34 -20.18 11.47
CA ASP A 299 -15.49 -19.87 12.89
C ASP A 299 -14.14 -19.51 13.52
N ASN A 300 -14.03 -18.24 13.92
CA ASN A 300 -12.85 -17.64 14.53
C ASN A 300 -13.14 -17.16 15.96
N TYR A 301 -12.11 -16.66 16.65
CA TYR A 301 -12.24 -16.12 18.01
C TYR A 301 -13.33 -15.06 18.15
N LEU A 302 -13.45 -14.12 17.19
CA LEU A 302 -14.45 -13.05 17.26
C LEU A 302 -15.86 -13.66 17.21
N ASN A 303 -16.12 -14.57 16.26
CA ASN A 303 -17.41 -15.26 16.16
C ASN A 303 -17.77 -16.00 17.46
N LYS A 304 -16.80 -16.68 18.10
CA LYS A 304 -16.99 -17.39 19.37
C LYS A 304 -17.30 -16.43 20.52
N ALA A 305 -16.59 -15.29 20.59
CA ALA A 305 -16.84 -14.26 21.59
C ALA A 305 -18.25 -13.66 21.45
N TYR A 306 -18.69 -13.40 20.21
CA TYR A 306 -20.06 -12.96 19.93
C TYR A 306 -21.09 -14.00 20.36
N LYS A 307 -20.94 -15.26 19.93
CA LYS A 307 -21.84 -16.36 20.30
C LYS A 307 -22.00 -16.48 21.82
N LYS A 308 -20.89 -16.48 22.56
CA LYS A 308 -20.89 -16.55 24.03
C LYS A 308 -21.66 -15.39 24.69
N ASN A 309 -21.50 -14.16 24.19
CA ASN A 309 -22.22 -13.00 24.71
C ASN A 309 -23.73 -13.08 24.37
N SER A 310 -24.08 -13.64 23.21
CA SER A 310 -25.48 -13.83 22.82
C SER A 310 -26.16 -14.97 23.60
N GLU A 311 -25.44 -16.04 23.93
CA GLU A 311 -25.94 -17.16 24.72
C GLU A 311 -26.47 -16.70 26.08
N GLU A 312 -25.75 -15.83 26.79
CA GLU A 312 -26.20 -15.26 28.06
C GLU A 312 -27.55 -14.53 27.90
N TYR A 313 -27.69 -13.69 26.87
CA TYR A 313 -28.93 -12.98 26.61
C TYR A 313 -30.09 -13.94 26.28
N LEU A 314 -29.84 -14.96 25.47
CA LEU A 314 -30.84 -15.98 25.14
C LEU A 314 -31.26 -16.79 26.38
N GLU A 315 -30.33 -17.09 27.27
CA GLU A 315 -30.63 -17.74 28.55
C GLU A 315 -31.50 -16.85 29.44
N LEU A 316 -31.21 -15.56 29.51
CA LEU A 316 -31.98 -14.57 30.28
C LEU A 316 -33.40 -14.37 29.71
N LEU A 317 -33.56 -14.41 28.39
CA LEU A 317 -34.87 -14.31 27.74
C LEU A 317 -35.85 -15.41 28.18
N ASN A 318 -35.36 -16.61 28.55
CA ASN A 318 -36.23 -17.67 29.06
C ASN A 318 -36.92 -17.31 30.39
N TYR A 319 -36.43 -16.28 31.09
CA TYR A 319 -37.01 -15.77 32.33
C TYR A 319 -37.74 -14.43 32.15
N TYR A 320 -37.78 -13.91 30.92
CA TYR A 320 -38.52 -12.70 30.60
C TYR A 320 -39.98 -13.09 30.32
N GLU A 321 -40.83 -12.99 31.33
CA GLU A 321 -42.28 -13.05 31.15
C GLU A 321 -42.74 -11.70 30.56
N ASP A 322 -43.31 -11.72 29.35
CA ASP A 322 -44.02 -10.57 28.80
C ASP A 322 -45.21 -10.26 29.72
N GLU A 323 -45.11 -9.20 30.53
CA GLU A 323 -46.31 -8.61 31.16
C GLU A 323 -47.17 -7.99 30.04
N GLU A 324 -48.28 -8.67 29.70
CA GLU A 324 -49.33 -8.17 28.79
C GLU A 324 -49.86 -6.78 29.18
#